data_AF-A0A816I8W1-F1
#
_entry.id   AF-A0A816I8W1-F1
#
_cell.length_a   1.000
_cell.length_b   1.000
_cell.length_c   1.000
_cell.angle_alpha   90.00
_cell.angle_beta   90.00
_cell.angle_gamma   90.00
#
_symmetry.space_group_name_H-M   'P 1'
#
loop_
_entity.id
_entity.type
_entity.pdbx_description
1 polymer ?
#
loop_
_entity_poly.entity_id
_entity_poly.type
_entity_poly.pdbx_seq_one_letter_code
_entity_poly.pdbx_strand_id
1 'polypeptide(L)'
;SAVSRGLKSLSLFSNSRVLMELVSSRSCCVEVEGVLRDIQVLRESFVSISFSFMSRLCNSEADSIAKAALLSILCLLLAKL
;
A
#
# COMPACT_ATOMS: atom_id res chain seq x y z
N SER A 1 12.55 1.72 15.35
CA SER A 1 11.45 0.84 14.88
C SER A 1 10.11 1.56 15.09
N ALA A 2 9.00 1.06 14.54
CA ALA A 2 7.69 1.65 14.84
C ALA A 2 7.33 1.48 16.33
N VAL A 3 7.78 0.36 16.93
CA VAL A 3 7.65 0.07 18.36
C VAL A 3 8.28 1.15 19.24
N SER A 4 9.47 1.68 18.89
CA SER A 4 10.11 2.75 19.66
C SER A 4 9.36 4.09 19.59
N ARG A 5 8.39 4.21 18.69
CA ARG A 5 7.47 5.35 18.55
C ARG A 5 6.08 5.06 19.14
N GLY A 6 5.93 3.95 19.88
CA GLY A 6 4.65 3.53 20.47
C GLY A 6 3.69 2.83 19.49
N LEU A 7 4.08 2.66 18.23
CA LEU A 7 3.25 2.01 17.21
C LEU A 7 3.53 0.50 17.20
N LYS A 8 2.74 -0.24 17.97
CA LYS A 8 2.92 -1.69 18.13
C LYS A 8 2.22 -2.50 17.04
N SER A 9 1.03 -2.07 16.64
CA SER A 9 0.18 -2.79 15.70
C SER A 9 -0.24 -1.92 14.53
N LEU A 10 -0.28 -2.50 13.33
CA LEU A 10 -0.78 -1.83 12.13
C LEU A 10 -1.80 -2.72 11.41
N SER A 11 -2.93 -2.15 10.99
CA SER A 11 -3.90 -2.82 10.14
C SER A 11 -3.98 -2.08 8.82
N LEU A 12 -3.59 -2.75 7.74
CA LEU A 12 -3.59 -2.20 6.39
C LEU A 12 -4.77 -2.75 5.61
N PHE A 13 -5.46 -1.85 4.92
CA PHE A 13 -6.60 -2.18 4.09
C PHE A 13 -6.35 -1.74 2.65
N SER A 14 -6.78 -2.55 1.69
CA SER A 14 -6.69 -2.22 0.26
C SER A 14 -7.86 -2.79 -0.51
N ASN A 15 -8.26 -2.11 -1.56
CA ASN A 15 -9.22 -2.63 -2.54
C ASN A 15 -8.57 -3.50 -3.64
N SER A 16 -7.26 -3.75 -3.56
CA SER A 16 -6.58 -4.70 -4.45
C SER A 16 -6.53 -6.09 -3.79
N ARG A 17 -7.46 -6.97 -4.19
CA ARG A 17 -7.48 -8.36 -3.69
C ARG A 17 -6.17 -9.08 -3.99
N VAL A 18 -5.66 -8.95 -5.21
CA VAL A 18 -4.39 -9.56 -5.64
C VAL A 18 -3.23 -9.13 -4.74
N LEU A 19 -3.11 -7.83 -4.44
CA LEU A 19 -2.05 -7.36 -3.55
C LEU A 19 -2.21 -7.92 -2.14
N MET A 20 -3.43 -7.90 -1.58
CA MET A 20 -3.70 -8.43 -0.25
C MET A 20 -3.38 -9.92 -0.14
N GLU A 21 -3.66 -10.70 -1.18
CA GLU A 21 -3.28 -12.10 -1.27
C GLU A 21 -1.75 -12.25 -1.30
N LEU A 22 -1.05 -11.55 -2.20
CA LEU A 22 0.42 -11.63 -2.34
C LEU A 22 1.16 -11.29 -1.04
N VAL A 23 0.78 -10.21 -0.36
CA VAL A 23 1.43 -9.79 0.90
C VAL A 23 1.10 -10.73 2.06
N SER A 24 -0.07 -11.37 2.04
CA SER A 24 -0.51 -12.29 3.09
C SER A 24 0.11 -13.66 2.93
N SER A 25 0.14 -14.20 1.71
CA SER A 25 0.74 -15.50 1.38
C SER A 25 2.26 -15.45 1.30
N ARG A 26 2.86 -14.25 1.29
CA ARG A 26 4.30 -14.04 1.03
C ARG A 26 4.73 -14.65 -0.30
N SER A 27 3.83 -14.63 -1.28
CA SER A 27 4.10 -15.11 -2.63
C SER A 27 4.89 -14.07 -3.42
N CYS A 28 5.70 -14.54 -4.37
CA CYS A 28 6.49 -13.67 -5.22
C CYS A 28 5.70 -13.30 -6.49
N CYS A 29 5.79 -12.04 -6.90
CA CYS A 29 5.31 -11.58 -8.20
C CYS A 29 6.37 -10.65 -8.77
N VAL A 30 7.04 -11.08 -9.85
CA VAL A 30 8.26 -10.42 -10.37
C VAL A 30 8.04 -8.94 -10.67
N GLU A 31 6.87 -8.59 -11.22
CA GLU A 31 6.52 -7.21 -11.58
C GLU A 31 6.46 -6.26 -10.37
N VAL A 32 6.16 -6.78 -9.17
CA VAL A 32 5.98 -5.98 -7.95
C VAL A 32 6.89 -6.43 -6.81
N GLU A 33 7.89 -7.28 -7.07
CA GLU A 33 8.74 -7.90 -6.04
C GLU A 33 9.47 -6.84 -5.19
N GLY A 34 9.89 -5.72 -5.81
CA GLY A 34 10.49 -4.60 -5.07
C GLY A 34 9.57 -4.05 -3.99
N VAL A 35 8.31 -3.74 -4.36
CA VAL A 35 7.31 -3.25 -3.41
C VAL A 35 6.94 -4.31 -2.36
N LEU A 36 6.83 -5.58 -2.77
CA LEU A 36 6.59 -6.68 -1.83
C LEU A 36 7.72 -6.80 -0.80
N ARG A 37 8.98 -6.65 -1.22
CA ARG A 37 10.15 -6.65 -0.33
C ARG A 37 10.09 -5.50 0.67
N ASP A 38 9.81 -4.30 0.20
CA ASP A 38 9.69 -3.11 1.06
C ASP A 38 8.60 -3.30 2.11
N ILE A 39 7.46 -3.87 1.72
CA ILE A 39 6.39 -4.22 2.65
C ILE A 39 6.91 -5.23 3.69
N GLN A 40 7.63 -6.29 3.30
CA GLN A 40 8.19 -7.25 4.25
C GLN A 40 9.14 -6.59 5.26
N VAL A 41 10.03 -5.71 4.81
CA VAL A 41 10.93 -4.96 5.69
C VAL A 41 10.13 -4.06 6.64
N LEU A 42 9.08 -3.39 6.15
CA LEU A 42 8.21 -2.56 6.97
C LEU A 42 7.49 -3.39 8.05
N ARG A 43 7.11 -4.64 7.76
CA ARG A 43 6.46 -5.54 8.74
C ARG A 43 7.34 -5.75 9.98
N GLU A 44 8.66 -5.84 9.81
CA GLU A 44 9.62 -6.05 10.91
C GLU A 44 9.67 -4.88 11.89
N SER A 45 9.15 -3.70 11.51
CA SER A 45 9.10 -2.54 12.38
C SER A 45 8.00 -2.58 13.44
N PHE A 46 7.02 -3.50 13.33
CA PHE A 46 5.85 -3.61 14.18
C PHE A 46 5.84 -4.93 14.96
N VAL A 47 5.13 -4.96 16.10
CA VAL A 47 4.87 -6.22 16.84
C VAL A 47 3.85 -7.07 16.08
N SER A 48 2.83 -6.43 15.50
CA SER A 48 1.80 -7.10 14.73
C SER A 48 1.38 -6.26 13.55
N ILE A 49 1.13 -6.90 12.41
CA ILE A 49 0.64 -6.24 11.21
C ILE A 49 -0.31 -7.16 10.45
N SER A 50 -1.46 -6.62 10.05
CA SER A 50 -2.48 -7.33 9.29
C SER A 50 -2.75 -6.65 7.95
N PHE A 51 -3.16 -7.44 6.96
CA PHE A 51 -3.49 -6.99 5.61
C PHE A 51 -4.87 -7.53 5.25
N SER A 52 -5.79 -6.64 4.89
CA SER A 52 -7.19 -6.99 4.67
C SER A 52 -7.73 -6.36 3.40
N PHE A 53 -8.40 -7.16 2.59
CA PHE A 53 -9.17 -6.62 1.47
C PHE A 53 -10.37 -5.81 1.99
N MET A 54 -10.64 -4.67 1.35
CA MET A 54 -11.85 -3.87 1.58
C MET A 54 -12.50 -3.51 0.25
N SER A 55 -13.82 -3.33 0.25
CA SER A 55 -14.54 -2.93 -0.98
C SER A 55 -14.07 -1.56 -1.49
N ARG A 56 -14.16 -1.32 -2.80
CA ARG A 56 -13.76 -0.02 -3.40
C ARG A 56 -14.53 1.15 -2.79
N LEU A 57 -15.82 0.96 -2.46
CA LEU A 57 -16.64 1.99 -1.83
C LEU A 57 -16.11 2.41 -0.46
N CYS A 58 -15.51 1.47 0.27
CA CYS A 58 -14.91 1.74 1.58
C CYS A 58 -13.47 2.28 1.48
N ASN A 59 -12.83 2.20 0.31
CA ASN A 59 -11.48 2.74 0.05
C ASN A 59 -11.51 4.03 -0.77
N SER A 60 -12.64 4.76 -0.76
CA SER A 60 -12.89 5.92 -1.62
C SER A 60 -11.92 7.07 -1.37
N GLU A 61 -11.52 7.29 -0.12
CA GLU A 61 -10.55 8.33 0.25
C GLU A 61 -9.17 8.06 -0.36
N ALA A 62 -8.63 6.85 -0.16
CA ALA A 62 -7.33 6.48 -0.74
C ALA A 62 -7.36 6.45 -2.28
N ASP A 63 -8.46 5.98 -2.87
CA ASP A 63 -8.69 5.99 -4.32
C ASP A 63 -8.73 7.43 -4.88
N SER A 64 -9.38 8.35 -4.17
CA SER A 64 -9.42 9.77 -4.52
C SER A 64 -8.03 10.41 -4.48
N ILE A 65 -7.24 10.13 -3.44
CA ILE A 65 -5.86 10.62 -3.32
C ILE A 65 -5.01 10.09 -4.48
N ALA A 66 -5.12 8.80 -4.81
CA ALA A 66 -4.38 8.20 -5.92
C ALA A 66 -4.75 8.83 -7.28
N LYS A 67 -6.05 9.08 -7.52
CA LYS A 67 -6.54 9.75 -8.73
C LYS A 67 -6.06 11.20 -8.82
N ALA A 68 -6.11 11.94 -7.72
CA ALA A 68 -5.63 13.31 -7.66
C ALA A 68 -4.12 13.40 -7.94
N ALA A 69 -3.33 12.48 -7.39
CA ALA A 69 -1.90 12.39 -7.67
C ALA A 69 -1.61 12.11 -9.16
N LEU A 70 -2.33 11.16 -9.77
CA LEU A 70 -2.21 10.86 -11.20
C LEU A 70 -2.56 12.07 -12.07
N LEU A 71 -3.64 12.78 -11.74
CA LEU A 71 -4.04 14.00 -12.44
C LEU A 71 -2.96 15.10 -12.32
N SER A 72 -2.40 15.28 -11.12
CA SER A 72 -1.32 16.24 -10.88
C SER A 72 -0.10 15.95 -11.76
N ILE A 73 0.32 14.68 -11.84
CA ILE A 73 1.43 14.26 -12.70
C ILE A 73 1.12 14.55 -14.17
N LEU A 74 -0.09 14.23 -14.63
CA LEU A 74 -0.51 14.51 -16.00
C LEU A 74 -0.48 16.02 -16.31
N CYS A 75 -1.02 16.85 -15.42
CA CYS A 75 -0.98 18.31 -15.58
C CYS A 75 0.45 18.83 -15.66
N LEU A 76 1.37 18.33 -14.84
CA LEU A 76 2.78 18.70 -14.87
C LEU A 76 3.48 18.28 -16.18
N LEU A 77 3.10 17.14 -16.75
CA LEU A 77 3.63 16.69 -18.04
C LEU A 77 3.10 17.54 -19.19
N LEU A 78 1.81 17.88 -19.18
CA LEU A 78 1.19 18.74 -20.18
C LEU A 78 1.71 20.19 -20.11
N ALA A 79 2.00 20.70 -18.93
CA ALA A 79 2.58 22.05 -18.76
C ALA A 79 4.05 22.15 -19.19
N LYS A 80 4.71 21.01 -19.47
CA LYS A 80 6.09 20.95 -19.98
C LYS A 80 6.17 20.78 -21.50
N LEU A 81 5.03 20.65 -22.17
CA LEU A 81 4.88 20.60 -23.63
C LEU A 81 4.45 21.97 -24.15
#